data_AF-A0A0B6XXH9-F1
#
_entry.id   AF-A0A0B6XXH9-F1
#
_cell.length_a   1.000
_cell.length_b   1.000
_cell.length_c   1.000
_cell.angle_alpha   90.00
_cell.angle_beta   90.00
_cell.angle_gamma   90.00
#
_symmetry.space_group_name_H-M   'P 1'
#
loop_
_entity.id
_entity.type
_entity.pdbx_description
1 polymer ?
#
loop_
_entity_poly.entity_id
_entity_poly.type
_entity_poly.pdbx_seq_one_letter_code
_entity_poly.pdbx_strand_id
1 'polypeptide(L)'
;RLQKVFHSSNPMEPVRGRRFNEENQPQALNAFLYSLLRPNRSHRRGLMTSILNLFDDSARISLEEQVYIADNLAYFAYQTQDEPLFIIHQTDIIVSVTGSNLLQSFRENLLHKHSRGVQNGVDGQNLPNGDANAAEDEDDDDNPESLLQKLPENIRPLSDVLRLSQGCLLLLVLKQHLKEMYGVTEGKIHKYSPTEAAKVYEKPLNRKTLPNFEPQHTLNV
;
A
#
# COMPACT_ATOMS: atom_id res chain seq x y z
N ARG A 1 8.43 -8.69 -19.13
CA ARG A 1 9.54 -8.63 -20.12
C ARG A 1 9.07 -8.26 -21.54
N LEU A 2 8.08 -8.95 -22.14
CA LEU A 2 7.56 -8.58 -23.48
C LEU A 2 6.93 -7.17 -23.55
N GLN A 3 6.14 -6.77 -22.55
CA GLN A 3 5.52 -5.44 -22.55
C GLN A 3 6.53 -4.27 -22.47
N LYS A 4 7.70 -4.47 -21.84
CA LYS A 4 8.81 -3.49 -21.85
C LYS A 4 9.35 -3.26 -23.26
N VAL A 5 9.36 -4.31 -24.09
CA VAL A 5 9.83 -4.23 -25.49
C VAL A 5 8.83 -3.44 -26.34
N PHE A 6 7.53 -3.58 -26.10
CA PHE A 6 6.48 -2.88 -26.87
C PHE A 6 6.26 -1.41 -26.46
N HIS A 7 6.58 -1.02 -25.22
CA HIS A 7 6.39 0.35 -24.70
C HIS A 7 7.69 1.17 -24.65
N SER A 8 8.68 0.80 -25.44
CA SER A 8 10.09 1.24 -25.39
C SER A 8 10.34 2.68 -25.91
N SER A 9 9.53 3.65 -25.49
CA SER A 9 9.80 5.08 -25.73
C SER A 9 10.79 5.67 -24.70
N ASN A 10 10.73 5.17 -23.46
CA ASN A 10 11.63 5.58 -22.36
C ASN A 10 11.96 4.37 -21.47
N PRO A 11 13.21 3.86 -21.47
CA PRO A 11 13.59 2.69 -20.67
C PRO A 11 13.56 2.94 -19.15
N MET A 12 13.41 4.19 -18.72
CA MET A 12 13.31 4.58 -17.30
C MET A 12 11.88 4.67 -16.78
N GLU A 13 10.86 4.63 -17.65
CA GLU A 13 9.47 4.64 -17.20
C GLU A 13 8.98 3.23 -16.88
N PRO A 14 8.33 3.03 -15.72
CA PRO A 14 7.75 1.74 -15.37
C PRO A 14 6.63 1.38 -16.36
N VAL A 15 6.53 0.10 -16.71
CA VAL A 15 5.44 -0.37 -17.58
C VAL A 15 4.11 -0.15 -16.85
N ARG A 16 3.25 0.67 -17.44
CA ARG A 16 1.95 1.02 -16.87
C ARG A 16 0.91 -0.04 -17.21
N GLY A 17 0.02 -0.32 -16.27
CA GLY A 17 -1.10 -1.26 -16.41
C GLY A 17 -2.33 -0.69 -17.09
N ARG A 18 -2.17 0.44 -17.76
CA ARG A 18 -3.24 1.20 -18.43
C ARG A 18 -2.80 1.64 -19.82
N ARG A 19 -3.78 1.95 -20.66
CA ARG A 19 -3.62 2.63 -21.95
C ARG A 19 -4.60 3.78 -22.05
N PHE A 20 -4.40 4.68 -23.00
CA PHE A 20 -5.36 5.72 -23.36
C PHE A 20 -6.11 5.31 -24.63
N ASN A 21 -7.42 5.55 -24.67
CA ASN A 21 -8.21 5.39 -25.89
C ASN A 21 -8.09 6.63 -26.79
N GLU A 22 -8.79 6.64 -27.93
CA GLU A 22 -8.79 7.76 -28.88
C GLU A 22 -9.29 9.08 -28.28
N GLU A 23 -10.14 9.01 -27.24
CA GLU A 23 -10.64 10.16 -26.48
C GLU A 23 -9.70 10.58 -25.33
N ASN A 24 -8.48 10.04 -25.28
CA ASN A 24 -7.51 10.26 -24.23
C ASN A 24 -8.00 9.89 -22.82
N GLN A 25 -8.91 8.92 -22.72
CA GLN A 25 -9.39 8.38 -21.45
C GLN A 25 -8.61 7.12 -21.05
N PRO A 26 -8.22 7.00 -19.77
CA PRO A 26 -7.45 5.85 -19.30
C PRO A 26 -8.33 4.60 -19.16
N GLN A 27 -7.78 3.47 -19.62
CA GLN A 27 -8.38 2.15 -19.56
C GLN A 27 -7.38 1.10 -19.07
N ALA A 28 -7.79 0.22 -18.16
CA ALA A 28 -6.97 -0.89 -17.69
C ALA A 28 -6.58 -1.82 -18.86
N LEU A 29 -5.32 -2.26 -18.92
CA LEU A 29 -4.87 -3.22 -19.94
C LEU A 29 -5.59 -4.56 -19.82
N ASN A 30 -5.89 -4.99 -18.59
CA ASN A 30 -6.64 -6.22 -18.30
C ASN A 30 -8.17 -6.00 -18.23
N ALA A 31 -8.70 -4.88 -18.75
CA ALA A 31 -10.13 -4.57 -18.70
C ALA A 31 -11.02 -5.67 -19.28
N PHE A 32 -10.56 -6.34 -20.36
CA PHE A 32 -11.30 -7.44 -20.97
C PHE A 32 -11.43 -8.64 -20.03
N LEU A 33 -10.32 -9.08 -19.43
CA LEU A 33 -10.32 -10.18 -18.46
C LEU A 33 -11.27 -9.88 -17.29
N TYR A 34 -11.18 -8.67 -16.74
CA TYR A 34 -12.08 -8.26 -15.67
C TYR A 34 -13.55 -8.25 -16.12
N SER A 35 -13.86 -7.80 -17.35
CA SER A 35 -15.23 -7.81 -17.87
C SER A 35 -15.85 -9.21 -17.97
N LEU A 36 -15.04 -10.25 -18.22
CA LEU A 36 -15.50 -11.65 -18.27
C LEU A 36 -15.85 -12.20 -16.88
N LEU A 37 -15.10 -11.78 -15.85
CA LEU A 37 -15.28 -12.25 -14.48
C LEU A 37 -16.29 -11.40 -13.69
N ARG A 38 -16.50 -10.14 -14.11
CA ARG A 38 -17.34 -9.15 -13.43
C ARG A 38 -18.76 -9.62 -13.10
N PRO A 39 -19.49 -10.39 -13.95
CA PRO A 39 -20.86 -10.80 -13.65
C PRO A 39 -21.00 -11.66 -12.39
N ASN A 40 -19.97 -12.45 -12.05
CA ASN A 40 -20.00 -13.34 -10.89
C ASN A 40 -19.23 -12.71 -9.72
N ARG A 41 -19.93 -12.37 -8.63
CA ARG A 41 -19.33 -11.74 -7.43
C ARG A 41 -18.16 -12.54 -6.86
N SER A 42 -18.26 -13.87 -6.83
CA SER A 42 -17.21 -14.74 -6.29
C SER A 42 -15.95 -14.70 -7.15
N HIS A 43 -16.09 -14.86 -8.47
CA HIS A 43 -14.96 -14.79 -9.40
C HIS A 43 -14.29 -13.41 -9.40
N ARG A 44 -15.11 -12.35 -9.38
CA ARG A 44 -14.62 -10.97 -9.30
C ARG A 44 -13.80 -10.73 -8.02
N ARG A 45 -14.31 -11.16 -6.86
CA ARG A 45 -13.58 -11.08 -5.59
C ARG A 45 -12.31 -11.93 -5.61
N GLY A 46 -12.38 -13.15 -6.17
CA GLY A 46 -11.21 -14.01 -6.32
C GLY A 46 -10.10 -13.35 -7.15
N LEU A 47 -10.43 -12.68 -8.25
CA LEU A 47 -9.49 -11.89 -9.03
C LEU A 47 -8.90 -10.75 -8.20
N MET A 48 -9.75 -9.94 -7.56
CA MET A 48 -9.31 -8.79 -6.75
C MET A 48 -8.40 -9.22 -5.61
N THR A 49 -8.76 -10.28 -4.87
CA THR A 49 -7.92 -10.87 -3.82
C THR A 49 -6.59 -11.35 -4.38
N SER A 50 -6.60 -12.06 -5.52
CA SER A 50 -5.36 -12.55 -6.14
C SER A 50 -4.42 -11.41 -6.52
N ILE A 51 -4.96 -10.31 -7.03
CA ILE A 51 -4.18 -9.12 -7.37
C ILE A 51 -3.67 -8.42 -6.10
N LEU A 52 -4.52 -8.22 -5.09
CA LEU A 52 -4.15 -7.52 -3.87
C LEU A 52 -3.13 -8.29 -3.02
N ASN A 53 -3.17 -9.63 -3.05
CA ASN A 53 -2.16 -10.45 -2.39
C ASN A 53 -0.76 -10.28 -3.00
N LEU A 54 -0.63 -9.71 -4.21
CA LEU A 54 0.68 -9.38 -4.77
C LEU A 54 1.35 -8.17 -4.10
N PHE A 55 0.62 -7.42 -3.27
CA PHE A 55 1.17 -6.35 -2.45
C PHE A 55 1.67 -6.82 -1.09
N ASP A 56 1.42 -8.08 -0.74
CA ASP A 56 2.01 -8.68 0.45
C ASP A 56 3.51 -8.98 0.20
N ASP A 57 4.33 -8.87 1.25
CA ASP A 57 5.78 -9.04 1.20
C ASP A 57 6.17 -10.45 0.70
N SER A 58 5.28 -11.43 0.91
CA SER A 58 5.45 -12.81 0.45
C SER A 58 5.46 -12.97 -1.06
N ALA A 59 4.86 -12.05 -1.82
CA ALA A 59 4.67 -12.18 -3.27
C ALA A 59 5.94 -11.93 -4.09
N ARG A 60 6.95 -11.25 -3.51
CA ARG A 60 8.27 -10.99 -4.12
C ARG A 60 8.21 -10.38 -5.54
N ILE A 61 7.20 -9.56 -5.81
CA ILE A 61 7.13 -8.77 -7.06
C ILE A 61 7.82 -7.42 -6.89
N SER A 62 8.34 -6.89 -7.99
CA SER A 62 8.97 -5.57 -8.01
C SER A 62 7.96 -4.43 -7.87
N LEU A 63 8.41 -3.24 -7.44
CA LEU A 63 7.56 -2.04 -7.42
C LEU A 63 6.96 -1.74 -8.80
N GLU A 64 7.70 -1.92 -9.88
CA GLU A 64 7.19 -1.74 -11.25
C GLU A 64 5.98 -2.64 -11.53
N GLU A 65 6.03 -3.90 -11.07
CA GLU A 65 4.92 -4.84 -11.20
C GLU A 65 3.74 -4.46 -10.29
N GLN A 66 4.00 -3.96 -9.08
CA GLN A 66 2.97 -3.43 -8.18
C GLN A 66 2.24 -2.24 -8.81
N VAL A 67 2.97 -1.34 -9.48
CA VAL A 67 2.40 -0.20 -10.21
C VAL A 67 1.53 -0.66 -11.38
N TYR A 68 2.01 -1.63 -12.14
CA TYR A 68 1.25 -2.22 -13.24
C TYR A 68 -0.10 -2.78 -12.75
N ILE A 69 -0.11 -3.52 -11.65
CA ILE A 69 -1.38 -4.08 -11.13
C ILE A 69 -2.25 -3.01 -10.45
N ALA A 70 -1.66 -2.00 -9.80
CA ALA A 70 -2.39 -0.86 -9.23
C ALA A 70 -3.13 -0.06 -10.32
N ASP A 71 -2.48 0.20 -11.45
CA ASP A 71 -3.12 0.83 -12.61
C ASP A 71 -4.35 0.04 -13.08
N ASN A 72 -4.28 -1.29 -13.13
CA ASN A 72 -5.41 -2.11 -13.52
C ASN A 72 -6.58 -1.96 -12.52
N LEU A 73 -6.30 -2.02 -11.21
CA LEU A 73 -7.32 -1.80 -10.18
C LEU A 73 -7.92 -0.37 -10.21
N ALA A 74 -7.12 0.64 -10.54
CA ALA A 74 -7.60 2.02 -10.64
C ALA A 74 -8.61 2.20 -11.80
N TYR A 75 -8.45 1.43 -12.88
CA TYR A 75 -9.18 1.65 -14.14
C TYR A 75 -10.13 0.53 -14.55
N PHE A 76 -10.34 -0.50 -13.74
CA PHE A 76 -11.43 -1.44 -13.94
C PHE A 76 -12.79 -0.72 -13.88
N ALA A 77 -13.70 -1.12 -14.77
CA ALA A 77 -15.01 -0.50 -14.93
C ALA A 77 -16.01 -1.11 -13.93
N TYR A 78 -15.92 -0.68 -12.66
CA TYR A 78 -16.81 -1.10 -11.58
C TYR A 78 -18.24 -0.64 -11.83
N GLN A 79 -19.21 -1.53 -11.57
CA GLN A 79 -20.63 -1.26 -11.81
C GLN A 79 -21.40 -1.05 -10.51
N THR A 80 -20.94 -1.69 -9.43
CA THR A 80 -21.62 -1.70 -8.13
C THR A 80 -20.69 -1.24 -7.02
N GLN A 81 -21.25 -0.64 -5.96
CA GLN A 81 -20.45 -0.19 -4.81
C GLN A 81 -19.70 -1.31 -4.08
N ASP A 82 -20.15 -2.57 -4.18
CA ASP A 82 -19.45 -3.76 -3.62
C ASP A 82 -17.99 -3.82 -4.05
N GLU A 83 -17.70 -3.41 -5.28
CA GLU A 83 -16.40 -3.60 -5.93
C GLU A 83 -15.30 -2.68 -5.37
N PRO A 84 -15.44 -1.34 -5.43
CA PRO A 84 -14.45 -0.46 -4.81
C PRO A 84 -14.43 -0.62 -3.28
N LEU A 85 -15.57 -0.90 -2.63
CA LEU A 85 -15.59 -1.14 -1.18
C LEU A 85 -14.80 -2.39 -0.79
N PHE A 86 -14.91 -3.48 -1.56
CA PHE A 86 -14.12 -4.68 -1.34
C PHE A 86 -12.62 -4.42 -1.46
N ILE A 87 -12.20 -3.70 -2.50
CA ILE A 87 -10.78 -3.35 -2.71
C ILE A 87 -10.26 -2.46 -1.58
N ILE A 88 -11.02 -1.43 -1.19
CA ILE A 88 -10.65 -0.52 -0.10
C ILE A 88 -10.53 -1.28 1.22
N HIS A 89 -11.48 -2.15 1.54
CA HIS A 89 -11.45 -2.96 2.75
C HIS A 89 -10.22 -3.87 2.81
N GLN A 90 -9.94 -4.58 1.72
CA GLN A 90 -8.76 -5.46 1.67
C GLN A 90 -7.45 -4.67 1.70
N THR A 91 -7.43 -3.48 1.08
CA THR A 91 -6.32 -2.53 1.19
C THR A 91 -6.07 -2.12 2.64
N ASP A 92 -7.13 -1.80 3.39
CA ASP A 92 -7.00 -1.41 4.80
C ASP A 92 -6.44 -2.55 5.67
N ILE A 93 -6.81 -3.80 5.39
CA ILE A 93 -6.24 -4.97 6.07
C ILE A 93 -4.74 -5.09 5.76
N ILE A 94 -4.36 -5.05 4.48
CA ILE A 94 -2.96 -5.19 4.06
C ILE A 94 -2.11 -4.06 4.65
N VAL A 95 -2.54 -2.80 4.48
CA VAL A 95 -1.80 -1.63 4.98
C VAL A 95 -1.72 -1.64 6.50
N SER A 96 -2.76 -2.09 7.22
CA SER A 96 -2.71 -2.20 8.69
C SER A 96 -1.66 -3.20 9.16
N VAL A 97 -1.66 -4.41 8.60
CA VAL A 97 -0.72 -5.48 8.98
C VAL A 97 0.70 -5.13 8.55
N THR A 98 0.91 -4.86 7.26
CA THR A 98 2.23 -4.55 6.71
C THR A 98 2.76 -3.23 7.25
N GLY A 99 1.93 -2.20 7.37
CA GLY A 99 2.32 -0.90 7.90
C GLY A 99 2.77 -0.95 9.36
N SER A 100 2.09 -1.71 10.22
CA SER A 100 2.51 -1.90 11.61
C SER A 100 3.87 -2.59 11.71
N ASN A 101 4.07 -3.65 10.92
CA ASN A 101 5.35 -4.37 10.86
C ASN A 101 6.50 -3.47 10.36
N LEU A 102 6.23 -2.62 9.36
CA LEU A 102 7.21 -1.68 8.81
C LEU A 102 7.57 -0.58 9.82
N LEU A 103 6.59 0.00 10.51
CA LEU A 103 6.83 1.03 11.53
C LEU A 103 7.62 0.47 12.70
N GLN A 104 7.28 -0.74 13.16
CA GLN A 104 8.05 -1.42 14.19
C GLN A 104 9.49 -1.69 13.72
N SER A 105 9.67 -2.21 12.50
CA SER A 105 11.01 -2.45 11.94
C SER A 105 11.81 -1.14 11.80
N PHE A 106 11.16 -0.04 11.42
CA PHE A 106 11.79 1.28 11.34
C PHE A 106 12.28 1.74 12.72
N ARG A 107 11.40 1.69 13.72
CA ARG A 107 11.69 2.08 15.12
C ARG A 107 12.84 1.26 15.68
N GLU A 108 12.80 -0.06 15.50
CA GLU A 108 13.88 -0.94 15.94
C GLU A 108 15.20 -0.51 15.29
N ASN A 109 15.28 -0.40 13.96
CA ASN A 109 16.51 -0.03 13.26
C ASN A 109 17.02 1.38 13.59
N LEU A 110 16.14 2.29 14.01
CA LEU A 110 16.50 3.62 14.50
C LEU A 110 17.09 3.57 15.92
N LEU A 111 16.53 2.74 16.82
CA LEU A 111 16.88 2.71 18.25
C LEU A 111 18.00 1.72 18.64
N HIS A 112 18.49 0.88 17.72
CA HIS A 112 19.50 -0.17 17.98
C HIS A 112 20.81 0.33 18.66
N LYS A 113 21.09 1.64 18.70
CA LYS A 113 22.22 2.21 19.45
C LYS A 113 21.92 2.56 20.91
N HIS A 114 20.69 2.90 21.29
CA HIS A 114 20.40 3.32 22.68
C HIS A 114 20.47 2.15 23.68
N SER A 115 20.16 0.93 23.27
CA SER A 115 20.24 -0.25 24.16
C SER A 115 21.66 -0.84 24.30
N ARG A 116 22.60 -0.49 23.42
CA ARG A 116 24.01 -0.97 23.50
C ARG A 116 24.96 0.02 24.16
N GLY A 117 24.52 1.24 24.46
CA GLY A 117 25.32 2.30 25.06
C GLY A 117 25.52 2.21 26.58
N VAL A 118 24.86 1.29 27.30
CA VAL A 118 24.91 1.21 28.78
C VAL A 118 25.68 -0.02 29.31
N GLN A 119 26.43 -0.74 28.47
CA GLN A 119 27.15 -1.96 28.92
C GLN A 119 28.68 -1.91 28.84
N ASN A 120 29.30 -0.73 28.70
CA ASN A 120 30.76 -0.63 28.85
C ASN A 120 31.14 0.38 29.93
N GLY A 121 31.19 -0.09 31.18
CA GLY A 121 31.92 0.60 32.25
C GLY A 121 31.53 0.23 33.68
N VAL A 122 32.33 -0.68 34.26
CA VAL A 122 32.68 -0.80 35.70
C VAL A 122 31.79 -1.69 36.59
N ASP A 123 32.39 -2.84 36.93
CA ASP A 123 32.36 -3.66 38.16
C ASP A 123 31.06 -3.91 38.94
N GLY A 124 30.92 -5.18 39.32
CA GLY A 124 29.70 -5.77 39.84
C GLY A 124 29.16 -5.16 41.13
N GLN A 125 27.84 -5.03 41.16
CA GLN A 125 27.01 -5.36 42.31
C GLN A 125 25.57 -5.59 41.85
N ASN A 126 24.98 -6.65 42.41
CA ASN A 126 23.59 -7.05 42.23
C ASN A 126 22.62 -5.85 42.27
N LEU A 127 21.77 -5.72 41.25
CA LEU A 127 20.50 -5.01 41.37
C LEU A 127 19.34 -5.92 40.92
N PRO A 128 18.20 -5.88 41.63
CA PRO A 128 17.13 -6.87 41.51
C PRO A 128 16.21 -6.54 40.33
N ASN A 129 15.50 -7.55 39.83
CA ASN A 129 14.31 -7.45 38.98
C ASN A 129 13.62 -6.07 39.05
N GLY A 130 13.66 -5.33 37.95
CA GLY A 130 13.04 -4.02 37.85
C GLY A 130 12.74 -3.70 36.39
N ASP A 131 11.60 -4.18 35.94
CA ASP A 131 10.70 -3.52 34.97
C ASP A 131 11.37 -2.76 33.81
N ALA A 132 11.57 -3.44 32.68
CA ALA A 132 11.93 -2.82 31.40
C ALA A 132 10.73 -2.08 30.76
N ASN A 133 9.91 -1.44 31.57
CA ASN A 133 9.03 -0.36 31.14
C ASN A 133 9.86 0.94 31.23
N ALA A 134 10.87 1.06 30.38
CA ALA A 134 11.27 2.39 29.95
C ALA A 134 10.04 2.91 29.21
N ALA A 135 9.29 3.79 29.86
CA ALA A 135 8.30 4.62 29.21
C ALA A 135 9.02 5.22 28.01
N GLU A 136 8.74 4.67 26.83
CA GLU A 136 9.26 5.20 25.60
C GLU A 136 8.54 6.54 25.44
N ASP A 137 9.25 7.65 25.64
CA ASP A 137 8.71 8.98 25.41
C ASP A 137 8.41 9.11 23.91
N GLU A 138 7.23 8.65 23.49
CA GLU A 138 6.71 8.73 22.12
C GLU A 138 6.68 10.19 21.61
N ASP A 139 6.69 11.16 22.52
CA ASP A 139 6.69 12.59 22.22
C ASP A 139 8.01 13.09 21.60
N ASP A 140 9.13 12.39 21.79
CA ASP A 140 10.47 12.80 21.32
C ASP A 140 10.79 12.34 19.89
N ASP A 141 9.90 11.55 19.28
CA ASP A 141 10.01 11.03 17.91
C ASP A 141 9.31 11.91 16.86
N ASP A 142 8.53 12.92 17.27
CA ASP A 142 7.82 13.83 16.37
C ASP A 142 8.67 15.03 15.89
N ASN A 143 9.85 15.26 16.49
CA ASN A 143 10.77 16.32 16.07
C ASN A 143 11.80 15.78 15.04
N PRO A 144 11.82 16.30 13.78
CA PRO A 144 12.76 15.86 12.76
C PRO A 144 14.23 15.96 13.19
N GLU A 145 14.60 16.98 13.95
CA GLU A 145 15.99 17.17 14.41
C GLU A 145 16.41 16.09 15.42
N SER A 146 15.50 15.66 16.29
CA SER A 146 15.72 14.55 17.25
C SER A 146 15.91 13.23 16.50
N LEU A 147 15.10 12.97 15.47
CA LEU A 147 15.22 11.77 14.63
C LEU A 147 16.54 11.71 13.87
N LEU A 148 17.03 12.84 13.35
CA LEU A 148 18.31 12.91 12.64
C LEU A 148 19.49 12.50 13.54
N GLN A 149 19.45 12.86 14.83
CA GLN A 149 20.48 12.47 15.80
C GLN A 149 20.45 10.97 16.15
N LYS A 150 19.29 10.33 16.00
CA LYS A 150 19.07 8.90 16.26
C LYS A 150 19.47 8.01 15.06
N LEU A 151 19.87 8.57 13.92
CA LEU A 151 20.20 7.78 12.73
C LEU A 151 21.41 6.84 12.97
N PRO A 152 21.31 5.56 12.56
CA PRO A 152 22.44 4.64 12.60
C PRO A 152 23.49 5.01 11.54
N GLU A 153 24.75 4.65 11.78
CA GLU A 153 25.82 4.80 10.77
C GLU A 153 25.52 4.01 9.48
N ASN A 154 24.90 2.84 9.64
CA ASN A 154 24.43 2.03 8.53
C ASN A 154 22.93 2.23 8.33
N ILE A 155 22.55 3.07 7.37
CA ILE A 155 21.17 3.35 7.01
C ILE A 155 20.55 2.30 6.07
N ARG A 156 21.30 1.27 5.64
CA ARG A 156 20.79 0.27 4.68
C ARG A 156 19.51 -0.42 5.16
N PRO A 157 19.39 -0.87 6.43
CA PRO A 157 18.15 -1.47 6.91
C PRO A 157 16.96 -0.51 6.87
N LEU A 158 17.17 0.77 7.18
CA LEU A 158 16.14 1.81 7.05
C LEU A 158 15.75 2.04 5.59
N SER A 159 16.72 2.01 4.67
CA SER A 159 16.45 2.09 3.24
C SER A 159 15.65 0.90 2.73
N ASP A 160 15.89 -0.31 3.26
CA ASP A 160 15.13 -1.50 2.89
C ASP A 160 13.68 -1.40 3.39
N VAL A 161 13.48 -0.92 4.62
CA VAL A 161 12.14 -0.62 5.16
C VAL A 161 11.41 0.43 4.31
N LEU A 162 12.10 1.50 3.90
CA LEU A 162 11.53 2.52 3.01
C LEU A 162 11.16 1.97 1.62
N ARG A 163 11.95 1.04 1.06
CA ARG A 163 11.61 0.38 -0.20
C ARG A 163 10.38 -0.50 -0.05
N LEU A 164 10.27 -1.24 1.05
CA LEU A 164 9.09 -2.07 1.32
C LEU A 164 7.83 -1.21 1.56
N SER A 165 7.97 -0.02 2.15
CA SER A 165 6.83 0.87 2.39
C SER A 165 6.20 1.45 1.11
N GLN A 166 6.93 1.46 -0.02
CA GLN A 166 6.42 1.96 -1.30
C GLN A 166 5.15 1.21 -1.76
N GLY A 167 5.04 -0.09 -1.49
CA GLY A 167 3.84 -0.88 -1.79
C GLY A 167 2.62 -0.42 -0.98
N CYS A 168 2.80 -0.18 0.33
CA CYS A 168 1.76 0.37 1.20
C CYS A 168 1.32 1.77 0.75
N LEU A 169 2.27 2.65 0.42
CA LEU A 169 1.97 3.99 -0.08
C LEU A 169 1.18 3.92 -1.39
N LEU A 170 1.57 3.03 -2.32
CA LEU A 170 0.87 2.83 -3.58
C LEU A 170 -0.59 2.37 -3.36
N LEU A 171 -0.82 1.46 -2.42
CA LEU A 171 -2.16 1.03 -2.03
C LEU A 171 -2.99 2.17 -1.42
N LEU A 172 -2.39 3.02 -0.59
CA LEU A 172 -3.06 4.21 -0.03
C LEU A 172 -3.48 5.20 -1.12
N VAL A 173 -2.60 5.45 -2.10
CA VAL A 173 -2.93 6.30 -3.26
C VAL A 173 -4.05 5.67 -4.10
N LEU A 174 -4.02 4.35 -4.31
CA LEU A 174 -5.10 3.61 -4.99
C LEU A 174 -6.44 3.75 -4.23
N LYS A 175 -6.45 3.53 -2.91
CA LYS A 175 -7.64 3.72 -2.06
C LYS A 175 -8.21 5.12 -2.22
N GLN A 176 -7.37 6.15 -2.16
CA GLN A 176 -7.82 7.53 -2.30
C GLN A 176 -8.39 7.81 -3.69
N HIS A 177 -7.74 7.32 -4.75
CA HIS A 177 -8.22 7.46 -6.12
C HIS A 177 -9.60 6.81 -6.32
N LEU A 178 -9.80 5.60 -5.79
CA LEU A 178 -11.10 4.90 -5.86
C LEU A 178 -12.19 5.63 -5.07
N LYS A 179 -11.86 6.19 -3.91
CA LYS A 179 -12.79 6.99 -3.10
C LYS A 179 -13.31 8.19 -3.87
N GLU A 180 -12.41 8.95 -4.49
CA GLU A 180 -12.76 10.13 -5.27
C GLU A 180 -13.56 9.75 -6.52
N MET A 181 -13.11 8.71 -7.25
CA MET A 181 -13.68 8.33 -8.55
C MET A 181 -15.14 7.89 -8.42
N TYR A 182 -15.46 7.17 -7.33
CA TYR A 182 -16.78 6.57 -7.12
C TYR A 182 -17.58 7.22 -5.99
N GLY A 183 -17.08 8.31 -5.39
CA GLY A 183 -17.75 9.00 -4.29
C GLY A 183 -17.97 8.07 -3.08
N VAL A 184 -16.96 7.28 -2.74
CA VAL A 184 -16.97 6.43 -1.55
C VAL A 184 -16.54 7.29 -0.36
N THR A 185 -17.43 7.39 0.64
CA THR A 185 -17.20 8.16 1.86
C THR A 185 -16.68 7.26 2.98
N GLU A 186 -16.00 7.83 3.97
CA GLU A 186 -15.58 7.08 5.18
C GLU A 186 -16.74 6.34 5.85
N GLY A 187 -17.92 6.96 5.94
CA GLY A 187 -19.10 6.31 6.50
C GLY A 187 -19.60 5.09 5.71
N LYS A 188 -19.27 4.96 4.41
CA LYS A 188 -19.57 3.75 3.62
C LYS A 188 -18.52 2.67 3.85
N ILE A 189 -17.25 3.07 3.96
CA ILE A 189 -16.13 2.17 4.26
C ILE A 189 -16.33 1.53 5.63
N HIS A 190 -16.61 2.35 6.66
CA HIS A 190 -16.78 1.87 8.03
C HIS A 190 -17.98 0.91 8.21
N LYS A 191 -19.03 1.07 7.39
CA LYS A 191 -20.22 0.20 7.43
C LYS A 191 -20.08 -1.04 6.55
N TYR A 192 -19.05 -1.11 5.71
CA TYR A 192 -18.91 -2.20 4.76
C TYR A 192 -18.47 -3.48 5.45
N SER A 193 -19.16 -4.59 5.15
CA SER A 193 -18.75 -5.93 5.55
C SER A 193 -18.72 -6.86 4.33
N PRO A 194 -17.62 -7.61 4.10
CA PRO A 194 -17.53 -8.54 2.98
C PRO A 194 -18.49 -9.74 3.12
N THR A 195 -18.95 -10.07 4.34
CA THR A 195 -19.84 -11.21 4.61
C THR A 195 -21.32 -10.88 4.42
N GLU A 196 -21.66 -9.60 4.29
CA GLU A 196 -23.03 -9.17 4.04
C GLU A 196 -23.52 -9.61 2.65
N ALA A 197 -24.85 -9.81 2.58
CA ALA A 197 -25.53 -10.24 1.38
C ALA A 197 -25.28 -9.28 0.21
N ALA A 198 -25.06 -9.83 -0.99
CA ALA A 198 -24.69 -9.05 -2.18
C ALA A 198 -25.64 -7.88 -2.46
N LYS A 199 -26.95 -8.13 -2.29
CA LYS A 199 -28.02 -7.15 -2.50
C LYS A 199 -27.85 -5.84 -1.70
N VAL A 200 -27.15 -5.85 -0.56
CA VAL A 200 -26.89 -4.64 0.23
C VAL A 200 -26.00 -3.64 -0.55
N TYR A 201 -25.08 -4.17 -1.36
CA TYR A 201 -24.06 -3.41 -2.07
C TYR A 201 -24.23 -3.35 -3.59
N GLU A 202 -25.33 -3.90 -4.13
CA GLU A 202 -25.67 -3.86 -5.57
C GLU A 202 -26.27 -2.51 -6.02
N LYS A 203 -25.72 -1.40 -5.51
CA LYS A 203 -26.12 -0.07 -5.97
C LYS A 203 -25.25 0.35 -7.15
N PRO A 204 -25.84 0.79 -8.27
CA PRO A 204 -25.10 1.31 -9.40
C PRO A 204 -24.16 2.45 -9.01
N LEU A 205 -22.97 2.49 -9.61
CA LEU A 205 -22.01 3.56 -9.42
C LEU A 205 -22.02 4.53 -10.60
N ASN A 206 -21.79 5.81 -10.29
CA ASN A 206 -21.42 6.82 -11.28
C ASN A 206 -19.92 7.08 -11.18
N ARG A 207 -19.23 7.03 -12.32
CA ARG A 207 -17.80 7.30 -12.40
C ARG A 207 -17.56 8.78 -12.63
N LYS A 208 -16.82 9.43 -11.73
CA LYS A 208 -16.42 10.83 -11.89
C LYS A 208 -15.17 10.93 -12.77
N THR A 209 -15.05 12.06 -13.46
CA THR A 209 -13.81 12.42 -14.15
C THR A 209 -12.82 12.97 -13.12
N LEU A 210 -11.61 12.42 -13.10
CA LEU A 210 -10.52 12.81 -12.22
C LEU A 210 -9.22 12.97 -13.01
N PRO A 211 -8.21 13.64 -12.44
CA PRO A 211 -6.84 13.48 -12.90
C PRO A 211 -6.45 12.00 -13.00
N ASN A 212 -5.53 11.72 -13.92
CA ASN A 212 -4.99 10.37 -14.11
C ASN A 212 -4.37 9.85 -12.80
N PHE A 213 -4.56 8.57 -12.51
CA PHE A 213 -3.87 7.88 -11.43
C PHE A 213 -2.36 7.91 -11.69
N GLU A 214 -1.66 8.74 -10.93
CA GLU A 214 -0.24 9.00 -11.07
C GLU A 214 0.42 8.95 -9.70
N PRO A 215 0.88 7.77 -9.25
CA PRO A 215 1.46 7.63 -7.92
C PRO A 215 2.93 8.12 -7.90
N GLN A 216 3.21 9.31 -8.47
CA GLN A 216 4.59 9.81 -8.68
C GLN A 216 5.42 9.87 -7.39
N HIS A 217 4.78 10.23 -6.27
CA HIS A 217 5.44 10.30 -4.96
C HIS A 217 5.77 8.92 -4.36
N THR A 218 5.17 7.83 -4.87
CA THR A 218 5.52 6.47 -4.43
C THR A 218 6.62 5.84 -5.29
N LEU A 219 6.90 6.42 -6.48
CA LEU A 219 7.87 5.90 -7.44
C LEU A 219 9.27 6.50 -7.27
N ASN A 220 9.36 7.68 -6.67
CA ASN A 220 10.59 8.44 -6.51
C ASN A 220 10.96 8.51 -5.01
N VAL A 221 11.68 7.51 -4.49
CA VAL A 221 12.33 7.54 -3.17
C VAL A 221 13.79 7.13 -3.32
#